data_AF-A0AAE0C880-F1
#
_entry.id   AF-A0AAE0C880-F1
#
_cell.length_a   1.000
_cell.length_b   1.000
_cell.length_c   1.000
_cell.angle_alpha   90.00
_cell.angle_beta   90.00
_cell.angle_gamma   90.00
#
_symmetry.space_group_name_H-M   'P 1'
#
loop_
_entity.id
_entity.type
_entity.pdbx_description
1 polymer ?
#
loop_
_entity_poly.entity_id
_entity_poly.type
_entity_poly.pdbx_seq_one_letter_code
_entity_poly.pdbx_strand_id
1 'polypeptide(L)'
;MPELSHWRSGKLGGVGKCGRMDCVEEEWRTGRRGQLWGVQHRVEALSPEAWGAESKVLGLIVNWDDGLLEMVARLWLSLWGGGGVTARNNSLFSMHNAVTISNNRAGGEGGGLCFLKGTLADICSSSIQNNSASDGAGIAANMDAHVTCNNTLMQGNEARIYGGGISVKGLSNLSITRSNVINNIAGMDGGALFLYASSEATVSNCTFAMNEGAQGGAIALLHHAKVAIFSHSTITTSRSTSHGGAISIIDLSLAVISNTMFFNNRAEGYGGHVHLKSSNVMMTDCILQISRADLAGGAIHARSSMLNITRADIHKAVSQLGAGLDLQHSTAVLKQVSLSRCLGAVEGGGGLVRANSSLEMIDCQCHGGGLAVQDAGSLLVSNSKFMGNSAYSGAGVYITSMPAFLDISNVVFEYGNSTIGGGIAMSIPLYDTPFLQDIRFVNNTATLGPCVFWLYEEDANFVEPECKNCSSTSIPIMATSGVRETVFSDGVDLSEVCISIRSGEAIAPPLSFIILDYYNASVTLIEEQDTQVVVYANDPAWVSGTFSENYVTDEGGVFDELVVHGDPGTTIRMVFRMQSSAEVIVNVSLRCGAPLPFLQA
;
A
#
# COMPACT_ATOMS: atom_id res chain seq x y z
N MET A 1 -4.57 26.26 90.44
CA MET A 1 -5.72 25.78 89.64
C MET A 1 -5.26 24.55 88.87
N PRO A 2 -6.07 23.48 88.85
CA PRO A 2 -5.73 22.09 89.16
C PRO A 2 -5.41 21.27 87.88
N GLU A 3 -5.02 19.99 87.83
CA GLU A 3 -4.73 18.86 88.76
C GLU A 3 -4.04 17.79 87.86
N LEU A 4 -2.81 17.35 88.14
CA LEU A 4 -2.46 16.02 88.67
C LEU A 4 -3.60 14.99 88.78
N SER A 5 -3.48 13.87 88.05
CA SER A 5 -3.72 12.53 88.63
C SER A 5 -3.01 11.43 87.83
N HIS A 6 -2.77 10.34 88.55
CA HIS A 6 -1.77 9.31 88.37
C HIS A 6 -2.49 7.98 88.68
N TRP A 7 -2.02 6.83 88.14
CA TRP A 7 -2.47 5.44 88.43
C TRP A 7 -3.78 5.03 87.71
N ARG A 8 -4.02 3.79 87.24
CA ARG A 8 -3.59 2.46 87.71
C ARG A 8 -3.81 1.41 86.60
N SER A 9 -2.93 0.42 86.57
CA SER A 9 -3.11 -0.89 85.94
C SER A 9 -4.40 -1.59 86.41
N GLY A 10 -5.15 -2.21 85.48
CA GLY A 10 -6.28 -3.08 85.79
C GLY A 10 -6.42 -4.19 84.75
N LYS A 11 -5.77 -5.33 84.98
CA LYS A 11 -6.14 -6.64 84.42
C LYS A 11 -6.92 -7.38 85.50
N LEU A 12 -8.12 -7.86 85.16
CA LEU A 12 -8.93 -8.96 85.73
C LEU A 12 -10.25 -8.85 84.94
N GLY A 13 -10.70 -9.79 84.13
CA GLY A 13 -10.71 -11.23 84.32
C GLY A 13 -12.18 -11.66 84.23
N GLY A 14 -12.59 -12.25 83.11
CA GLY A 14 -13.97 -12.63 82.83
C GLY A 14 -14.07 -13.51 81.60
N VAL A 15 -13.68 -14.78 81.78
CA VAL A 15 -13.63 -15.83 80.77
C VAL A 15 -15.05 -16.36 80.50
N GLY A 16 -15.45 -16.36 79.22
CA GLY A 16 -16.51 -17.21 78.67
C GLY A 16 -15.98 -17.87 77.40
N LYS A 17 -15.63 -19.16 77.49
CA LYS A 17 -14.93 -19.96 76.48
C LYS A 17 -15.85 -20.34 75.30
N CYS A 18 -15.25 -20.38 74.10
CA CYS A 18 -15.25 -21.48 73.11
C CYS A 18 -14.60 -20.94 71.81
N GLY A 19 -13.45 -21.38 71.29
CA GLY A 19 -12.47 -22.39 71.69
C GLY A 19 -11.31 -22.45 70.65
N ARG A 20 -10.30 -23.26 71.01
CA ARG A 20 -9.13 -23.78 70.26
C ARG A 20 -7.79 -22.99 70.25
N MET A 21 -6.90 -23.49 71.12
CA MET A 21 -5.45 -23.82 70.99
C MET A 21 -4.55 -22.82 70.22
N ASP A 22 -3.72 -22.03 70.90
CA ASP A 22 -2.44 -22.33 71.63
C ASP A 22 -1.20 -22.31 70.72
N CYS A 23 -0.32 -21.33 70.99
CA CYS A 23 1.15 -21.40 71.16
C CYS A 23 1.74 -19.98 70.97
N VAL A 24 1.92 -19.22 72.07
CA VAL A 24 3.19 -18.95 72.77
C VAL A 24 4.20 -18.16 71.91
N GLU A 25 4.26 -16.85 72.16
CA GLU A 25 5.40 -15.97 71.85
C GLU A 25 6.56 -16.31 72.82
N GLU A 26 7.73 -16.60 72.27
CA GLU A 26 9.01 -16.60 73.00
C GLU A 26 9.91 -15.48 72.47
N GLU A 27 10.54 -14.79 73.42
CA GLU A 27 11.43 -13.64 73.26
C GLU A 27 12.66 -13.92 72.38
N TRP A 28 13.03 -12.99 71.50
CA TRP A 28 14.43 -12.85 71.05
C TRP A 28 14.88 -11.37 71.04
N ARG A 29 15.46 -10.95 72.17
CA ARG A 29 16.57 -9.99 72.19
C ARG A 29 17.83 -10.72 71.71
N THR A 30 18.37 -10.36 70.54
CA THR A 30 19.81 -10.19 70.27
C THR A 30 20.01 -9.88 68.79
N GLY A 31 20.78 -8.83 68.49
CA GLY A 31 21.15 -8.50 67.11
C GLY A 31 22.04 -9.56 66.47
N ARG A 32 21.73 -9.93 65.22
CA ARG A 32 22.64 -10.33 64.14
C ARG A 32 21.86 -10.50 62.83
N ARG A 33 22.56 -10.23 61.72
CA ARG A 33 22.09 -10.25 60.31
C ARG A 33 21.37 -11.55 59.92
N GLY A 34 20.32 -11.45 59.10
CA GLY A 34 19.71 -12.58 58.39
C GLY A 34 18.33 -12.26 57.81
N GLN A 35 18.05 -12.77 56.61
CA GLN A 35 16.83 -12.63 55.79
C GLN A 35 15.52 -12.93 56.52
N LEU A 36 14.38 -12.38 56.06
CA LEU A 36 13.05 -12.87 56.40
C LEU A 36 12.07 -12.81 55.22
N TRP A 37 11.49 -13.97 54.91
CA TRP A 37 10.34 -14.19 54.03
C TRP A 37 9.03 -13.84 54.76
N GLY A 38 8.10 -13.22 54.03
CA GLY A 38 6.65 -13.50 54.01
C GLY A 38 5.79 -13.22 55.26
N VAL A 39 4.91 -12.21 55.17
CA VAL A 39 3.60 -12.21 55.86
C VAL A 39 2.52 -11.72 54.88
N GLN A 40 1.46 -12.51 54.77
CA GLN A 40 0.32 -12.39 53.85
C GLN A 40 -0.84 -11.69 54.59
N HIS A 41 -1.38 -10.59 54.05
CA HIS A 41 -2.65 -10.00 54.53
C HIS A 41 -3.59 -9.68 53.36
N ARG A 42 -4.82 -10.21 53.47
CA ARG A 42 -5.97 -10.06 52.55
C ARG A 42 -6.80 -8.84 52.97
N VAL A 43 -7.31 -8.06 52.02
CA VAL A 43 -8.29 -6.98 52.29
C VAL A 43 -9.48 -7.08 51.33
N GLU A 44 -10.70 -7.10 51.87
CA GLU A 44 -12.00 -7.08 51.18
C GLU A 44 -12.67 -5.69 51.34
N ALA A 45 -13.46 -5.26 50.35
CA ALA A 45 -14.05 -3.90 50.27
C ALA A 45 -15.52 -3.82 50.73
N LEU A 46 -15.94 -2.69 51.31
CA LEU A 46 -17.33 -2.32 51.65
C LEU A 46 -17.78 -1.00 50.99
N SER A 47 -19.08 -0.87 50.71
CA SER A 47 -19.78 0.12 49.84
C SER A 47 -20.15 1.47 50.51
N PRO A 48 -20.59 2.51 49.75
CA PRO A 48 -20.40 3.92 50.13
C PRO A 48 -21.66 4.66 50.61
N GLU A 49 -21.50 5.59 51.55
CA GLU A 49 -22.38 6.76 51.71
C GLU A 49 -21.56 8.01 52.05
N ALA A 50 -21.95 9.13 51.41
CA ALA A 50 -21.84 10.50 51.89
C ALA A 50 -20.49 11.26 51.73
N TRP A 51 -20.41 12.16 50.72
CA TRP A 51 -20.19 13.63 50.83
C TRP A 51 -19.37 14.28 49.70
N GLY A 52 -19.98 15.32 49.10
CA GLY A 52 -19.48 16.70 49.12
C GLY A 52 -18.18 17.05 48.38
N ALA A 53 -18.31 17.82 47.30
CA ALA A 53 -17.20 18.40 46.55
C ALA A 53 -16.32 19.33 47.39
N GLU A 54 -15.03 19.01 47.48
CA GLU A 54 -13.91 19.96 47.57
C GLU A 54 -12.61 19.21 47.22
N SER A 55 -11.80 19.81 46.37
CA SER A 55 -10.58 19.28 45.75
C SER A 55 -9.64 18.59 46.74
N LYS A 56 -9.49 17.26 46.62
CA LYS A 56 -8.42 16.50 47.27
C LYS A 56 -7.66 15.68 46.22
N VAL A 57 -6.50 16.20 45.84
CA VAL A 57 -5.48 15.50 45.07
C VAL A 57 -4.79 14.52 46.02
N LEU A 58 -4.88 13.23 45.71
CA LEU A 58 -4.01 12.18 46.24
C LEU A 58 -3.76 11.19 45.11
N GLY A 59 -2.92 11.59 44.16
CA GLY A 59 -2.20 10.61 43.35
C GLY A 59 -1.32 9.80 44.28
N LEU A 60 -1.43 8.48 44.26
CA LEU A 60 -0.61 7.63 45.11
C LEU A 60 0.81 7.61 44.50
N ILE A 61 1.71 8.44 45.06
CA ILE A 61 3.15 8.38 44.78
C ILE A 61 3.69 7.20 45.57
N VAL A 62 3.83 6.04 44.92
CA VAL A 62 4.55 4.91 45.52
C VAL A 62 6.04 5.18 45.33
N ASN A 63 6.70 5.65 46.38
CA ASN A 63 8.15 5.52 46.52
C ASN A 63 8.34 4.31 47.44
N TRP A 64 8.78 3.15 46.94
CA TRP A 64 9.14 2.07 47.85
C TRP A 64 10.26 1.17 47.34
N ASP A 65 11.32 1.11 48.16
CA ASP A 65 12.19 -0.05 48.31
C ASP A 65 11.35 -1.18 48.94
N ASP A 66 11.13 -2.25 48.19
CA ASP A 66 10.57 -3.56 48.61
C ASP A 66 9.08 -3.64 49.04
N GLY A 67 8.17 -3.90 48.08
CA GLY A 67 6.85 -4.51 48.36
C GLY A 67 5.72 -4.25 47.35
N LEU A 68 5.03 -5.32 46.94
CA LEU A 68 3.91 -5.35 45.96
C LEU A 68 2.65 -4.59 46.46
N LEU A 69 1.97 -3.84 45.58
CA LEU A 69 0.72 -3.12 45.90
C LEU A 69 -0.40 -3.46 44.90
N GLU A 70 -1.54 -3.96 45.39
CA GLU A 70 -2.81 -4.03 44.65
C GLU A 70 -3.65 -2.77 44.93
N MET A 71 -4.09 -2.06 43.90
CA MET A 71 -4.90 -0.83 44.02
C MET A 71 -6.12 -0.84 43.11
N VAL A 72 -7.28 -0.45 43.65
CA VAL A 72 -8.49 -0.12 42.90
C VAL A 72 -8.65 1.40 42.91
N ALA A 73 -8.33 2.06 41.80
CA ALA A 73 -8.50 3.51 41.62
C ALA A 73 -9.73 3.79 40.75
N ARG A 74 -10.74 4.48 41.32
CA ARG A 74 -11.88 5.02 40.57
C ARG A 74 -12.04 6.51 40.90
N LEU A 75 -12.24 7.32 39.85
CA LEU A 75 -12.55 8.76 39.85
C LEU A 75 -11.49 9.65 40.50
N TRP A 76 -10.47 10.02 39.71
CA TRP A 76 -9.57 11.12 40.05
C TRP A 76 -9.36 12.05 38.85
N LEU A 77 -9.39 13.36 39.13
CA LEU A 77 -9.02 14.43 38.21
C LEU A 77 -7.63 14.93 38.62
N SER A 78 -6.60 14.66 37.82
CA SER A 78 -5.26 15.24 38.01
C SER A 78 -4.97 16.32 36.95
N LEU A 79 -4.49 17.49 37.39
CA LEU A 79 -4.09 18.58 36.47
C LEU A 79 -2.73 18.31 35.79
N TRP A 80 -1.93 17.41 36.38
CA TRP A 80 -0.63 16.96 35.89
C TRP A 80 -0.65 15.43 35.92
N GLY A 81 -0.11 14.78 34.88
CA GLY A 81 -0.44 13.40 34.46
C GLY A 81 -0.55 12.29 35.52
N GLY A 82 -1.18 11.17 35.15
CA GLY A 82 -1.44 10.02 36.01
C GLY A 82 -2.76 10.11 36.74
N GLY A 83 -3.87 10.11 35.99
CA GLY A 83 -5.21 10.18 36.54
C GLY A 83 -5.56 8.99 37.44
N GLY A 84 -4.95 7.81 37.26
CA GLY A 84 -5.09 6.68 38.18
C GLY A 84 -3.85 6.51 39.06
N VAL A 85 -2.72 6.18 38.43
CA VAL A 85 -1.44 5.94 39.11
C VAL A 85 -0.32 6.68 38.39
N THR A 86 0.63 7.21 39.17
CA THR A 86 1.86 7.80 38.66
C THR A 86 3.06 7.14 39.33
N ALA A 87 4.02 6.63 38.54
CA ALA A 87 5.33 6.21 39.03
C ALA A 87 6.45 6.92 38.25
N ARG A 88 7.49 7.36 38.97
CA ARG A 88 8.57 8.22 38.44
C ARG A 88 9.90 7.92 39.11
N ASN A 89 11.00 8.39 38.52
CA ASN A 89 12.34 8.39 39.12
C ASN A 89 12.86 6.98 39.44
N ASN A 90 13.04 6.17 38.40
CA ASN A 90 13.56 4.80 38.48
C ASN A 90 12.73 3.88 39.38
N SER A 91 11.43 4.14 39.50
CA SER A 91 10.51 3.32 40.28
C SER A 91 10.27 1.96 39.62
N LEU A 92 9.96 0.95 40.42
CA LEU A 92 9.42 -0.33 39.96
C LEU A 92 7.91 -0.35 40.22
N PHE A 93 7.12 -0.60 39.18
CA PHE A 93 5.67 -0.76 39.26
C PHE A 93 5.28 -2.17 38.80
N SER A 94 4.37 -2.80 39.54
CA SER A 94 3.91 -4.16 39.26
C SER A 94 2.39 -4.22 39.45
N MET A 95 1.67 -4.71 38.43
CA MET A 95 0.22 -4.85 38.42
C MET A 95 -0.16 -6.23 37.85
N HIS A 96 -0.67 -7.12 38.71
CA HIS A 96 -0.94 -8.52 38.37
C HIS A 96 -2.34 -8.93 38.85
N ASN A 97 -2.81 -10.12 38.48
CA ASN A 97 -3.96 -10.78 39.09
C ASN A 97 -5.31 -10.04 38.93
N ALA A 98 -5.68 -9.72 37.69
CA ALA A 98 -6.98 -9.16 37.33
C ALA A 98 -7.28 -7.77 37.92
N VAL A 99 -6.24 -6.99 38.21
CA VAL A 99 -6.42 -5.59 38.64
C VAL A 99 -6.99 -4.77 37.48
N THR A 100 -7.90 -3.82 37.81
CA THR A 100 -8.53 -2.94 36.83
C THR A 100 -8.32 -1.46 37.18
N ILE A 101 -7.71 -0.70 36.26
CA ILE A 101 -7.64 0.77 36.31
C ILE A 101 -8.67 1.34 35.35
N SER A 102 -9.68 2.05 35.85
CA SER A 102 -10.73 2.56 34.98
C SER A 102 -11.38 3.85 35.42
N ASN A 103 -11.93 4.58 34.44
CA ASN A 103 -12.68 5.82 34.65
C ASN A 103 -11.86 6.91 35.36
N ASN A 104 -10.59 7.00 35.01
CA ASN A 104 -9.68 8.03 35.50
C ASN A 104 -9.45 9.11 34.45
N ARG A 105 -9.19 10.35 34.90
CA ARG A 105 -9.01 11.50 34.02
C ARG A 105 -7.78 12.32 34.39
N ALA A 106 -6.90 12.54 33.42
CA ALA A 106 -5.78 13.47 33.53
C ALA A 106 -5.95 14.65 32.56
N GLY A 107 -5.52 15.85 32.97
CA GLY A 107 -5.37 16.99 32.05
C GLY A 107 -4.12 16.87 31.16
N GLY A 108 -3.12 16.11 31.62
CA GLY A 108 -1.85 15.86 30.92
C GLY A 108 -1.74 14.43 30.41
N GLU A 109 -0.68 13.73 30.79
CA GLU A 109 -0.39 12.37 30.32
C GLU A 109 -0.99 11.28 31.23
N GLY A 110 -1.25 10.08 30.73
CA GLY A 110 -1.51 8.90 31.56
C GLY A 110 -2.83 8.97 32.31
N GLY A 111 -3.96 8.85 31.62
CA GLY A 111 -5.29 8.91 32.25
C GLY A 111 -5.45 7.80 33.28
N GLY A 112 -5.07 6.57 32.93
CA GLY A 112 -4.96 5.43 33.84
C GLY A 112 -3.61 5.39 34.54
N LEU A 113 -2.54 5.16 33.78
CA LEU A 113 -1.18 4.94 34.29
C LEU A 113 -0.20 5.92 33.65
N CYS A 114 0.65 6.55 34.46
CA CYS A 114 1.72 7.45 34.01
C CYS A 114 3.08 6.99 34.56
N PHE A 115 3.98 6.59 33.67
CA PHE A 115 5.34 6.14 33.98
C PHE A 115 6.36 7.11 33.40
N LEU A 116 7.15 7.76 34.26
CA LEU A 116 8.20 8.69 33.83
C LEU A 116 9.58 8.30 34.34
N LYS A 117 10.63 8.83 33.69
CA LYS A 117 12.00 8.93 34.25
C LYS A 117 12.56 7.60 34.73
N GLY A 118 12.89 6.70 33.80
CA GLY A 118 13.55 5.42 34.14
C GLY A 118 12.65 4.38 34.80
N THR A 119 11.34 4.61 34.89
CA THR A 119 10.41 3.70 35.58
C THR A 119 10.31 2.37 34.84
N LEU A 120 10.38 1.27 35.59
CA LEU A 120 10.13 -0.09 35.10
C LEU A 120 8.73 -0.52 35.52
N ALA A 121 7.86 -0.84 34.56
CA ALA A 121 6.49 -1.28 34.82
C ALA A 121 6.23 -2.67 34.25
N ASP A 122 5.72 -3.58 35.08
CA ASP A 122 5.22 -4.89 34.67
C ASP A 122 3.71 -4.97 34.93
N ILE A 123 2.94 -5.20 33.87
CA ILE A 123 1.48 -5.25 33.89
C ILE A 123 1.04 -6.56 33.27
N CYS A 124 0.51 -7.47 34.09
CA CYS A 124 0.15 -8.81 33.67
C CYS A 124 -1.28 -9.17 34.04
N SER A 125 -2.00 -9.84 33.13
CA SER A 125 -3.32 -10.43 33.40
C SER A 125 -4.30 -9.41 34.02
N SER A 126 -4.36 -8.21 33.44
CA SER A 126 -4.99 -7.03 34.06
C SER A 126 -5.76 -6.20 33.03
N SER A 127 -6.43 -5.13 33.46
CA SER A 127 -7.28 -4.31 32.58
C SER A 127 -7.16 -2.80 32.82
N ILE A 128 -7.12 -2.02 31.74
CA ILE A 128 -6.99 -0.56 31.75
C ILE A 128 -8.07 0.02 30.82
N GLN A 129 -9.13 0.60 31.39
CA GLN A 129 -10.35 0.87 30.64
C GLN A 129 -10.97 2.25 30.87
N ASN A 130 -11.53 2.84 29.82
CA ASN A 130 -12.34 4.07 29.92
C ASN A 130 -11.62 5.21 30.65
N ASN A 131 -10.31 5.32 30.48
CA ASN A 131 -9.54 6.42 31.02
C ASN A 131 -9.40 7.53 29.97
N SER A 132 -9.24 8.77 30.43
CA SER A 132 -9.10 9.94 29.54
C SER A 132 -7.89 10.79 29.90
N ALA A 133 -7.18 11.30 28.89
CA ALA A 133 -6.02 12.16 29.07
C ALA A 133 -5.80 13.09 27.87
N SER A 134 -4.81 13.99 27.95
CA SER A 134 -4.25 14.59 26.74
C SER A 134 -3.53 13.55 25.92
N ASP A 135 -2.63 12.79 26.57
CA ASP A 135 -1.75 11.83 25.91
C ASP A 135 -1.71 10.51 26.70
N GLY A 136 -1.71 9.36 26.03
CA GLY A 136 -1.56 8.05 26.68
C GLY A 136 -2.70 7.80 27.67
N ALA A 137 -3.95 7.84 27.20
CA ALA A 137 -5.09 7.85 28.12
C ALA A 137 -5.18 6.57 28.94
N GLY A 138 -4.86 5.40 28.38
CA GLY A 138 -4.61 4.20 29.16
C GLY A 138 -3.27 4.26 29.89
N ILE A 139 -2.17 4.26 29.12
CA ILE A 139 -0.79 4.29 29.62
C ILE A 139 -0.01 5.41 28.93
N ALA A 140 0.71 6.21 29.72
CA ALA A 140 1.77 7.07 29.21
C ALA A 140 3.13 6.62 29.75
N ALA A 141 4.09 6.38 28.86
CA ALA A 141 5.48 6.07 29.15
C ALA A 141 6.37 7.15 28.54
N ASN A 142 7.15 7.86 29.35
CA ASN A 142 7.96 8.97 28.87
C ASN A 142 9.26 9.13 29.66
N MET A 143 10.27 9.76 29.06
CA MET A 143 11.59 9.99 29.66
C MET A 143 12.24 8.67 30.12
N ASP A 144 12.58 7.79 29.18
CA ASP A 144 13.28 6.52 29.45
C ASP A 144 12.47 5.54 30.33
N ALA A 145 11.15 5.51 30.19
CA ALA A 145 10.32 4.52 30.89
C ALA A 145 10.26 3.20 30.12
N HIS A 146 10.20 2.08 30.82
CA HIS A 146 10.11 0.74 30.22
C HIS A 146 8.87 0.02 30.74
N VAL A 147 7.95 -0.32 29.83
CA VAL A 147 6.66 -0.92 30.16
C VAL A 147 6.55 -2.30 29.52
N THR A 148 6.20 -3.30 30.32
CA THR A 148 5.83 -4.64 29.87
C THR A 148 4.36 -4.89 30.15
N CYS A 149 3.63 -5.33 29.13
CA CYS A 149 2.22 -5.68 29.18
C CYS A 149 2.04 -7.11 28.66
N ASN A 150 1.51 -7.99 29.49
CA ASN A 150 1.25 -9.38 29.11
C ASN A 150 -0.17 -9.79 29.49
N ASN A 151 -0.93 -10.36 28.56
CA ASN A 151 -2.30 -10.82 28.83
C ASN A 151 -3.19 -9.68 29.40
N THR A 152 -3.06 -8.48 28.85
CA THR A 152 -3.72 -7.28 29.37
C THR A 152 -4.76 -6.75 28.38
N LEU A 153 -5.89 -6.27 28.91
CA LEU A 153 -6.92 -5.58 28.12
C LEU A 153 -6.76 -4.07 28.28
N MET A 154 -6.71 -3.35 27.16
CA MET A 154 -6.69 -1.89 27.10
C MET A 154 -7.84 -1.41 26.23
N GLN A 155 -8.90 -0.88 26.86
CA GLN A 155 -10.16 -0.66 26.16
C GLN A 155 -10.82 0.69 26.42
N GLY A 156 -11.35 1.32 25.38
CA GLY A 156 -12.20 2.50 25.58
C GLY A 156 -11.46 3.72 26.11
N ASN A 157 -10.13 3.76 26.02
CA ASN A 157 -9.36 4.90 26.50
C ASN A 157 -9.31 5.99 25.44
N GLU A 158 -9.48 7.24 25.87
CA GLU A 158 -9.64 8.40 24.98
C GLU A 158 -8.60 9.48 25.29
N ALA A 159 -7.68 9.69 24.34
CA ALA A 159 -6.69 10.75 24.40
C ALA A 159 -7.11 11.93 23.51
N ARG A 160 -7.01 13.15 24.03
CA ARG A 160 -7.28 14.36 23.23
C ARG A 160 -6.30 14.51 22.08
N ILE A 161 -5.05 14.08 22.25
CA ILE A 161 -3.98 14.32 21.29
C ILE A 161 -3.36 13.00 20.84
N TYR A 162 -2.58 12.32 21.67
CA TYR A 162 -1.76 11.19 21.23
C TYR A 162 -1.99 9.92 22.04
N GLY A 163 -2.05 8.76 21.37
CA GLY A 163 -2.04 7.47 22.05
C GLY A 163 -3.28 7.25 22.93
N GLY A 164 -4.43 6.93 22.33
CA GLY A 164 -5.67 6.66 23.08
C GLY A 164 -5.45 5.55 24.09
N GLY A 165 -4.94 4.40 23.63
CA GLY A 165 -4.51 3.32 24.52
C GLY A 165 -3.20 3.66 25.23
N ILE A 166 -2.14 3.85 24.46
CA ILE A 166 -0.77 3.94 24.95
C ILE A 166 -0.01 5.04 24.20
N SER A 167 0.72 5.88 24.92
CA SER A 167 1.69 6.83 24.38
C SER A 167 3.08 6.53 24.93
N VAL A 168 4.08 6.37 24.05
CA VAL A 168 5.47 6.06 24.41
C VAL A 168 6.40 7.08 23.76
N LYS A 169 7.13 7.82 24.59
CA LYS A 169 7.91 8.99 24.18
C LYS A 169 9.27 9.04 24.86
N GLY A 170 10.21 9.78 24.27
CA GLY A 170 11.47 10.15 24.92
C GLY A 170 12.33 8.94 25.30
N LEU A 171 12.73 8.15 24.29
CA LEU A 171 13.59 6.96 24.45
C LEU A 171 12.98 5.86 25.33
N SER A 172 11.66 5.84 25.48
CA SER A 172 10.96 4.83 26.28
C SER A 172 10.72 3.56 25.47
N ASN A 173 10.57 2.42 26.17
CA ASN A 173 10.32 1.13 25.54
C ASN A 173 9.00 0.51 25.98
N LEU A 174 8.37 -0.23 25.07
CA LEU A 174 7.16 -0.97 25.32
C LEU A 174 7.26 -2.41 24.82
N SER A 175 6.88 -3.37 25.64
CA SER A 175 6.67 -4.77 25.25
C SER A 175 5.21 -5.13 25.48
N ILE A 176 4.48 -5.50 24.43
CA ILE A 176 3.10 -5.97 24.53
C ILE A 176 3.02 -7.41 24.02
N THR A 177 2.50 -8.31 24.85
CA THR A 177 2.31 -9.72 24.49
C THR A 177 0.93 -10.21 24.88
N ARG A 178 0.31 -11.04 24.02
CA ARG A 178 -0.98 -11.73 24.31
C ARG A 178 -2.09 -10.78 24.77
N SER A 179 -2.10 -9.54 24.29
CA SER A 179 -2.93 -8.47 24.83
C SER A 179 -3.87 -7.91 23.78
N ASN A 180 -4.92 -7.25 24.25
CA ASN A 180 -5.96 -6.68 23.41
C ASN A 180 -6.03 -5.17 23.63
N VAL A 181 -5.80 -4.39 22.57
CA VAL A 181 -5.90 -2.93 22.56
C VAL A 181 -7.07 -2.53 21.66
N ILE A 182 -8.23 -2.28 22.28
CA ILE A 182 -9.52 -2.26 21.58
C ILE A 182 -10.27 -0.96 21.83
N ASN A 183 -10.87 -0.39 20.78
CA ASN A 183 -11.80 0.74 20.91
C ASN A 183 -11.17 1.95 21.63
N ASN A 184 -9.89 2.23 21.37
CA ASN A 184 -9.21 3.39 21.91
C ASN A 184 -9.16 4.50 20.86
N ILE A 185 -9.27 5.75 21.32
CA ILE A 185 -9.45 6.92 20.47
C ILE A 185 -8.36 7.94 20.78
N ALA A 186 -7.71 8.47 19.75
CA ALA A 186 -6.81 9.61 19.84
C ALA A 186 -7.29 10.73 18.90
N GLY A 187 -7.35 11.97 19.40
CA GLY A 187 -7.72 13.12 18.54
C GLY A 187 -6.73 13.42 17.42
N MET A 188 -5.46 12.99 17.55
CA MET A 188 -4.43 13.13 16.52
C MET A 188 -3.80 11.78 16.15
N ASP A 189 -2.81 11.26 16.87
CA ASP A 189 -2.02 10.15 16.33
C ASP A 189 -2.08 8.92 17.24
N GLY A 190 -2.23 7.74 16.61
CA GLY A 190 -2.17 6.44 17.25
C GLY A 190 -3.35 6.18 18.18
N GLY A 191 -4.49 5.76 17.61
CA GLY A 191 -5.69 5.47 18.41
C GLY A 191 -5.43 4.44 19.52
N ALA A 192 -4.69 3.39 19.20
CA ALA A 192 -4.20 2.42 20.19
C ALA A 192 -2.81 2.77 20.72
N LEU A 193 -1.84 2.98 19.83
CA LEU A 193 -0.43 3.13 20.20
C LEU A 193 0.21 4.28 19.42
N PHE A 194 0.82 5.19 20.17
CA PHE A 194 1.66 6.25 19.62
C PHE A 194 3.11 6.08 20.09
N LEU A 195 4.05 5.99 19.15
CA LEU A 195 5.49 5.93 19.40
C LEU A 195 6.18 7.17 18.82
N TYR A 196 7.01 7.82 19.62
CA TYR A 196 7.66 9.09 19.23
C TYR A 196 9.07 9.25 19.80
N ALA A 197 9.92 9.98 19.07
CA ALA A 197 11.28 10.39 19.45
C ALA A 197 12.16 9.20 19.86
N SER A 198 12.50 8.37 18.87
CA SER A 198 13.40 7.22 19.04
C SER A 198 12.95 6.20 20.09
N SER A 199 11.66 6.20 20.44
CA SER A 199 11.06 5.19 21.31
C SER A 199 10.82 3.89 20.53
N GLU A 200 10.84 2.77 21.25
CA GLU A 200 10.75 1.44 20.64
C GLU A 200 9.59 0.63 21.22
N ALA A 201 8.95 -0.19 20.39
CA ALA A 201 8.00 -1.18 20.88
C ALA A 201 8.14 -2.54 20.22
N THR A 202 7.95 -3.58 21.01
CA THR A 202 7.82 -4.97 20.56
C THR A 202 6.41 -5.46 20.85
N VAL A 203 5.75 -6.04 19.85
CA VAL A 203 4.36 -6.49 19.91
C VAL A 203 4.29 -7.94 19.44
N SER A 204 3.64 -8.81 20.22
CA SER A 204 3.41 -10.19 19.80
C SER A 204 2.12 -10.83 20.30
N ASN A 205 1.47 -11.61 19.46
CA ASN A 205 0.18 -12.28 19.71
C ASN A 205 -0.88 -11.30 20.24
N CYS A 206 -0.95 -10.10 19.65
CA CYS A 206 -1.84 -9.04 20.12
C CYS A 206 -2.94 -8.73 19.11
N THR A 207 -4.06 -8.21 19.61
CA THR A 207 -5.14 -7.69 18.77
C THR A 207 -5.27 -6.18 18.95
N PHE A 208 -5.20 -5.43 17.86
CA PHE A 208 -5.53 -4.01 17.80
C PHE A 208 -6.83 -3.88 17.01
N ALA A 209 -7.95 -3.61 17.70
CA ALA A 209 -9.26 -3.61 17.06
C ALA A 209 -10.03 -2.32 17.30
N MET A 210 -10.71 -1.81 16.28
CA MET A 210 -11.67 -0.71 16.41
C MET A 210 -11.05 0.57 16.98
N ASN A 211 -9.75 0.76 16.80
CA ASN A 211 -9.08 1.97 17.28
C ASN A 211 -9.19 3.09 16.24
N GLU A 212 -9.27 4.32 16.73
CA GLU A 212 -9.43 5.51 15.90
C GLU A 212 -8.37 6.57 16.23
N GLY A 213 -7.70 7.08 15.20
CA GLY A 213 -6.74 8.18 15.30
C GLY A 213 -6.63 8.91 13.98
N ALA A 214 -6.39 10.21 13.98
CA ALA A 214 -6.18 10.97 12.74
C ALA A 214 -5.03 10.40 11.90
N GLN A 215 -3.85 10.15 12.46
CA GLN A 215 -2.83 9.32 11.81
C GLN A 215 -2.64 7.99 12.51
N GLY A 216 -2.58 6.90 11.74
CA GLY A 216 -2.40 5.57 12.30
C GLY A 216 -3.60 5.20 13.17
N GLY A 217 -4.68 4.75 12.52
CA GLY A 217 -5.94 4.46 13.22
C GLY A 217 -5.74 3.54 14.43
N ALA A 218 -4.86 2.54 14.31
CA ALA A 218 -4.33 1.82 15.46
C ALA A 218 -2.98 2.38 15.93
N ILE A 219 -1.97 2.37 15.07
CA ILE A 219 -0.58 2.57 15.47
C ILE A 219 0.04 3.73 14.67
N ALA A 220 0.67 4.67 15.36
CA ALA A 220 1.42 5.75 14.72
C ALA A 220 2.87 5.79 15.22
N LEU A 221 3.81 5.85 14.27
CA LEU A 221 5.25 5.94 14.49
C LEU A 221 5.78 7.24 13.89
N LEU A 222 6.33 8.11 14.73
CA LEU A 222 6.86 9.40 14.29
C LEU A 222 8.26 9.66 14.87
N HIS A 223 9.09 10.39 14.12
CA HIS A 223 10.42 10.87 14.52
C HIS A 223 11.34 9.76 15.06
N HIS A 224 11.87 8.95 14.15
CA HIS A 224 12.81 7.86 14.43
C HIS A 224 12.27 6.74 15.33
N ALA A 225 10.95 6.67 15.50
CA ALA A 225 10.31 5.61 16.27
C ALA A 225 10.47 4.25 15.57
N LYS A 226 10.53 3.18 16.37
CA LYS A 226 10.64 1.82 15.84
C LYS A 226 9.60 0.91 16.44
N VAL A 227 8.96 0.11 15.61
CA VAL A 227 8.05 -0.93 16.06
C VAL A 227 8.39 -2.26 15.42
N ALA A 228 8.29 -3.30 16.21
CA ALA A 228 8.57 -4.65 15.84
C ALA A 228 7.32 -5.48 16.17
N ILE A 229 6.52 -5.80 15.15
CA ILE A 229 5.25 -6.52 15.29
C ILE A 229 5.44 -7.93 14.73
N PHE A 230 5.41 -8.91 15.61
CA PHE A 230 5.68 -10.29 15.24
C PHE A 230 4.58 -11.22 15.77
N SER A 231 4.59 -12.47 15.31
CA SER A 231 3.85 -13.60 15.91
C SER A 231 2.33 -13.41 16.02
N HIS A 232 1.56 -13.84 15.02
CA HIS A 232 0.10 -14.03 15.07
C HIS A 232 -0.69 -12.82 15.61
N SER A 233 -0.25 -11.60 15.29
CA SER A 233 -0.97 -10.39 15.68
C SER A 233 -2.03 -10.03 14.63
N THR A 234 -3.07 -9.32 15.05
CA THR A 234 -4.14 -8.84 14.17
C THR A 234 -4.37 -7.35 14.38
N ILE A 235 -4.41 -6.57 13.29
CA ILE A 235 -4.84 -5.17 13.31
C ILE A 235 -6.07 -5.05 12.44
N THR A 236 -7.21 -4.76 13.07
CA THR A 236 -8.52 -4.91 12.43
C THR A 236 -9.46 -3.76 12.72
N THR A 237 -10.30 -3.43 11.73
CA THR A 237 -11.39 -2.47 11.86
C THR A 237 -10.97 -1.12 12.43
N SER A 238 -9.70 -0.73 12.25
CA SER A 238 -9.19 0.56 12.67
C SER A 238 -9.44 1.62 11.61
N ARG A 239 -9.68 2.84 12.08
CA ARG A 239 -10.07 3.97 11.24
C ARG A 239 -9.13 5.13 11.45
N SER A 240 -8.75 5.76 10.34
CA SER A 240 -8.01 7.01 10.31
C SER A 240 -8.76 8.09 9.54
N THR A 241 -8.84 9.29 10.12
CA THR A 241 -9.40 10.48 9.46
C THR A 241 -8.36 11.21 8.59
N SER A 242 -7.10 10.76 8.59
CA SER A 242 -6.05 11.27 7.71
C SER A 242 -5.33 10.14 6.97
N HIS A 243 -4.29 9.52 7.54
CA HIS A 243 -3.47 8.54 6.83
C HIS A 243 -3.17 7.30 7.68
N GLY A 244 -3.06 6.14 7.03
CA GLY A 244 -2.71 4.88 7.68
C GLY A 244 -3.87 4.34 8.51
N GLY A 245 -4.81 3.63 7.90
CA GLY A 245 -6.00 3.14 8.59
C GLY A 245 -5.65 2.17 9.74
N ALA A 246 -4.63 1.34 9.55
CA ALA A 246 -4.03 0.56 10.62
C ALA A 246 -2.78 1.24 11.18
N ILE A 247 -1.78 1.48 10.34
CA ILE A 247 -0.46 1.97 10.75
C ILE A 247 -0.04 3.18 9.91
N SER A 248 0.43 4.24 10.56
CA SER A 248 1.16 5.34 9.91
C SER A 248 2.60 5.39 10.41
N ILE A 249 3.57 5.48 9.48
CA ILE A 249 5.01 5.46 9.78
C ILE A 249 5.67 6.64 9.08
N ILE A 250 6.16 7.60 9.88
CA ILE A 250 6.60 8.91 9.39
C ILE A 250 7.92 9.34 10.05
N ASP A 251 8.69 10.16 9.33
CA ASP A 251 9.90 10.84 9.79
C ASP A 251 10.99 9.89 10.29
N LEU A 252 11.59 9.15 9.34
CA LEU A 252 12.74 8.26 9.54
C LEU A 252 12.44 7.12 10.53
N SER A 253 11.18 6.72 10.61
CA SER A 253 10.72 5.63 11.46
C SER A 253 10.78 4.29 10.72
N LEU A 254 10.74 3.20 11.48
CA LEU A 254 10.86 1.82 10.97
C LEU A 254 9.80 0.91 11.59
N ALA A 255 9.14 0.12 10.74
CA ALA A 255 8.39 -1.05 11.21
C ALA A 255 8.92 -2.36 10.61
N VAL A 256 9.03 -3.37 11.45
CA VAL A 256 9.26 -4.76 11.03
C VAL A 256 8.03 -5.57 11.43
N ILE A 257 7.35 -6.15 10.45
CA ILE A 257 6.05 -6.79 10.63
C ILE A 257 6.12 -8.20 10.08
N SER A 258 5.78 -9.20 10.88
CA SER A 258 5.68 -10.57 10.39
C SER A 258 4.51 -11.35 10.96
N ASN A 259 4.04 -12.34 10.20
CA ASN A 259 2.99 -13.27 10.64
C ASN A 259 1.77 -12.53 11.20
N THR A 260 1.34 -11.48 10.50
CA THR A 260 0.34 -10.52 10.99
C THR A 260 -0.78 -10.36 9.97
N MET A 261 -2.02 -10.32 10.46
CA MET A 261 -3.20 -10.03 9.66
C MET A 261 -3.61 -8.57 9.81
N PHE A 262 -3.86 -7.91 8.69
CA PHE A 262 -4.54 -6.63 8.59
C PHE A 262 -5.91 -6.87 7.99
N PHE A 263 -6.98 -6.45 8.67
CA PHE A 263 -8.34 -6.71 8.20
C PHE A 263 -9.26 -5.50 8.32
N ASN A 264 -9.93 -5.13 7.23
CA ASN A 264 -10.98 -4.11 7.22
C ASN A 264 -10.58 -2.76 7.84
N ASN A 265 -9.36 -2.30 7.55
CA ASN A 265 -8.89 -1.00 8.04
C ASN A 265 -9.14 0.09 7.00
N ARG A 266 -9.42 1.31 7.47
CA ARG A 266 -9.83 2.42 6.60
C ARG A 266 -9.08 3.72 6.92
N ALA A 267 -8.65 4.41 5.87
CA ALA A 267 -8.17 5.80 5.93
C ALA A 267 -9.00 6.72 5.02
N GLU A 268 -9.28 7.93 5.47
CA GLU A 268 -9.91 8.99 4.65
C GLU A 268 -8.93 9.64 3.66
N GLY A 269 -7.62 9.48 3.87
CA GLY A 269 -6.57 9.91 2.95
C GLY A 269 -5.89 8.72 2.29
N TYR A 270 -4.64 8.45 2.69
CA TYR A 270 -3.75 7.47 2.05
C TYR A 270 -3.52 6.24 2.93
N GLY A 271 -3.29 5.07 2.31
CA GLY A 271 -2.84 3.87 3.00
C GLY A 271 -3.93 3.25 3.87
N GLY A 272 -4.85 2.48 3.29
CA GLY A 272 -5.98 1.93 4.05
C GLY A 272 -5.54 0.98 5.16
N HIS A 273 -4.46 0.23 4.94
CA HIS A 273 -3.74 -0.45 6.01
C HIS A 273 -2.53 0.37 6.46
N VAL A 274 -1.57 0.59 5.57
CA VAL A 274 -0.26 1.14 5.92
C VAL A 274 0.03 2.41 5.12
N HIS A 275 0.41 3.46 5.81
CA HIS A 275 0.94 4.69 5.22
C HIS A 275 2.40 4.90 5.63
N LEU A 276 3.27 5.19 4.66
CA LEU A 276 4.67 5.53 4.86
C LEU A 276 4.97 6.92 4.29
N LYS A 277 5.73 7.71 5.05
CA LYS A 277 6.33 8.97 4.58
C LYS A 277 7.74 9.11 5.13
N SER A 278 8.73 9.22 4.24
CA SER A 278 10.15 9.33 4.62
C SER A 278 10.59 8.23 5.60
N SER A 279 10.10 7.01 5.43
CA SER A 279 10.20 5.92 6.42
C SER A 279 10.27 4.55 5.75
N ASN A 280 10.55 3.51 6.53
CA ASN A 280 10.75 2.16 6.00
C ASN A 280 9.83 1.14 6.65
N VAL A 281 9.41 0.14 5.88
CA VAL A 281 8.73 -1.03 6.42
C VAL A 281 9.21 -2.32 5.75
N MET A 282 9.37 -3.35 6.59
CA MET A 282 9.60 -4.72 6.16
C MET A 282 8.41 -5.58 6.60
N MET A 283 7.79 -6.27 5.66
CA MET A 283 6.65 -7.16 5.90
C MET A 283 6.96 -8.57 5.42
N THR A 284 6.69 -9.58 6.25
CA THR A 284 6.95 -10.98 5.90
C THR A 284 5.85 -11.90 6.41
N ASP A 285 5.33 -12.80 5.58
CA ASP A 285 4.26 -13.73 5.97
C ASP A 285 3.00 -12.97 6.47
N CYS A 286 2.59 -11.93 5.73
CA CYS A 286 1.47 -11.05 6.13
C CYS A 286 0.25 -11.22 5.23
N ILE A 287 -0.93 -11.05 5.81
CA ILE A 287 -2.21 -11.04 5.08
C ILE A 287 -2.83 -9.66 5.24
N LEU A 288 -3.10 -8.98 4.14
CA LEU A 288 -3.67 -7.64 4.08
C LEU A 288 -5.00 -7.73 3.33
N GLN A 289 -6.09 -7.87 4.06
CA GLN A 289 -7.40 -8.15 3.51
C GLN A 289 -8.38 -7.03 3.79
N ILE A 290 -9.08 -6.61 2.74
CA ILE A 290 -10.16 -5.65 2.81
C ILE A 290 -9.66 -4.34 3.40
N SER A 291 -9.28 -3.41 2.55
CA SER A 291 -8.86 -2.09 3.01
C SER A 291 -9.39 -1.02 2.12
N ARG A 292 -9.51 0.18 2.69
CA ARG A 292 -9.98 1.33 1.95
C ARG A 292 -9.16 2.56 2.30
N ALA A 293 -8.61 3.20 1.27
CA ALA A 293 -8.12 4.56 1.33
C ALA A 293 -9.01 5.40 0.42
N ASP A 294 -9.55 6.53 0.88
CA ASP A 294 -10.42 7.35 0.03
C ASP A 294 -9.63 8.09 -1.07
N LEU A 295 -8.29 8.24 -0.95
CA LEU A 295 -7.42 8.83 -1.98
C LEU A 295 -6.56 7.78 -2.70
N ALA A 296 -5.45 7.32 -2.11
CA ALA A 296 -4.51 6.41 -2.78
C ALA A 296 -3.88 5.37 -1.85
N GLY A 297 -3.38 4.28 -2.44
CA GLY A 297 -2.79 3.17 -1.69
C GLY A 297 -3.83 2.47 -0.84
N GLY A 298 -4.83 1.87 -1.49
CA GLY A 298 -5.97 1.24 -0.83
C GLY A 298 -5.55 0.27 0.28
N ALA A 299 -4.46 -0.49 0.11
CA ALA A 299 -3.79 -1.19 1.19
C ALA A 299 -2.55 -0.44 1.68
N ILE A 300 -1.59 -0.17 0.79
CA ILE A 300 -0.32 0.43 1.16
C ILE A 300 -0.05 1.67 0.32
N HIS A 301 0.29 2.77 0.98
CA HIS A 301 0.81 3.98 0.35
C HIS A 301 2.22 4.27 0.85
N ALA A 302 3.16 4.54 -0.04
CA ALA A 302 4.52 4.93 0.31
C ALA A 302 4.97 6.21 -0.41
N ARG A 303 5.51 7.17 0.36
CA ARG A 303 6.12 8.39 -0.16
C ARG A 303 7.53 8.59 0.38
N SER A 304 8.51 8.79 -0.50
CA SER A 304 9.92 8.97 -0.11
C SER A 304 10.42 7.86 0.81
N SER A 305 9.95 6.63 0.59
CA SER A 305 10.02 5.53 1.56
C SER A 305 10.57 4.26 0.93
N MET A 306 11.01 3.30 1.76
CA MET A 306 11.39 1.96 1.30
C MET A 306 10.40 0.91 1.81
N LEU A 307 9.93 0.07 0.89
CA LEU A 307 8.98 -1.00 1.14
C LEU A 307 9.57 -2.34 0.74
N ASN A 308 9.68 -3.29 1.67
CA ASN A 308 10.09 -4.67 1.36
C ASN A 308 9.02 -5.64 1.86
N ILE A 309 8.37 -6.35 0.94
CA ILE A 309 7.32 -7.32 1.25
C ILE A 309 7.72 -8.67 0.69
N THR A 310 7.72 -9.69 1.55
CA THR A 310 8.00 -11.07 1.18
C THR A 310 6.89 -11.99 1.65
N ARG A 311 6.38 -12.89 0.79
CA ARG A 311 5.32 -13.86 1.13
C ARG A 311 4.10 -13.18 1.75
N ALA A 312 3.36 -12.40 0.96
CA ALA A 312 2.18 -11.70 1.45
C ALA A 312 1.01 -11.78 0.47
N ASP A 313 -0.21 -11.67 1.01
CA ASP A 313 -1.43 -11.57 0.22
C ASP A 313 -2.11 -10.22 0.48
N ILE A 314 -2.17 -9.37 -0.55
CA ILE A 314 -2.90 -8.10 -0.55
C ILE A 314 -4.19 -8.33 -1.33
N HIS A 315 -5.32 -8.32 -0.62
CA HIS A 315 -6.60 -8.75 -1.16
C HIS A 315 -7.71 -7.73 -0.91
N LYS A 316 -8.50 -7.42 -1.94
CA LYS A 316 -9.70 -6.55 -1.85
C LYS A 316 -9.41 -5.16 -1.26
N ALA A 317 -8.30 -4.58 -1.69
CA ALA A 317 -8.00 -3.19 -1.37
C ALA A 317 -8.73 -2.24 -2.33
N VAL A 318 -9.20 -1.09 -1.84
CA VAL A 318 -9.98 -0.12 -2.61
C VAL A 318 -9.43 1.29 -2.40
N SER A 319 -9.23 2.03 -3.50
CA SER A 319 -8.93 3.46 -3.48
C SER A 319 -9.30 4.13 -4.81
N GLN A 320 -9.15 5.45 -4.90
CA GLN A 320 -9.25 6.13 -6.20
C GLN A 320 -8.05 5.80 -7.08
N LEU A 321 -6.85 5.80 -6.49
CA LEU A 321 -5.57 5.56 -7.18
C LEU A 321 -4.76 4.46 -6.48
N GLY A 322 -4.23 3.49 -7.22
CA GLY A 322 -3.32 2.48 -6.67
C GLY A 322 -3.94 1.66 -5.55
N ALA A 323 -4.88 0.77 -5.85
CA ALA A 323 -5.69 0.17 -4.79
C ALA A 323 -4.94 -0.85 -3.94
N GLY A 324 -4.10 -1.71 -4.52
CA GLY A 324 -3.20 -2.52 -3.70
C GLY A 324 -2.04 -1.69 -3.15
N LEU A 325 -1.35 -0.99 -4.03
CA LEU A 325 -0.12 -0.28 -3.74
C LEU A 325 -0.08 1.10 -4.45
N ASP A 326 0.38 2.14 -3.76
CA ASP A 326 0.76 3.43 -4.36
C ASP A 326 2.17 3.82 -3.92
N LEU A 327 3.05 4.13 -4.88
CA LEU A 327 4.44 4.55 -4.63
C LEU A 327 4.70 5.94 -5.22
N GLN A 328 5.31 6.82 -4.41
CA GLN A 328 5.77 8.15 -4.80
C GLN A 328 7.20 8.40 -4.31
N HIS A 329 8.15 8.73 -5.19
CA HIS A 329 9.57 8.88 -4.83
C HIS A 329 10.10 7.73 -3.96
N SER A 330 9.61 6.50 -4.15
CA SER A 330 9.81 5.38 -3.23
C SER A 330 10.41 4.19 -3.94
N THR A 331 11.06 3.31 -3.18
CA THR A 331 11.54 2.02 -3.68
C THR A 331 10.75 0.90 -3.04
N ALA A 332 10.30 -0.06 -3.85
CA ALA A 332 9.56 -1.22 -3.37
C ALA A 332 10.10 -2.51 -3.96
N VAL A 333 10.23 -3.52 -3.12
CA VAL A 333 10.59 -4.88 -3.51
C VAL A 333 9.51 -5.83 -3.01
N LEU A 334 8.86 -6.53 -3.93
CA LEU A 334 7.81 -7.50 -3.67
C LEU A 334 8.31 -8.89 -4.11
N LYS A 335 8.37 -9.84 -3.18
CA LYS A 335 8.78 -11.22 -3.44
C LYS A 335 7.70 -12.19 -3.01
N GLN A 336 7.22 -13.04 -3.91
CA GLN A 336 6.17 -14.02 -3.58
C GLN A 336 4.90 -13.33 -3.02
N VAL A 337 4.51 -12.21 -3.63
CA VAL A 337 3.35 -11.42 -3.21
C VAL A 337 2.18 -11.64 -4.16
N SER A 338 0.99 -11.86 -3.60
CA SER A 338 -0.26 -11.81 -4.37
C SER A 338 -0.94 -10.46 -4.18
N LEU A 339 -1.36 -9.84 -5.29
CA LEU A 339 -2.24 -8.67 -5.31
C LEU A 339 -3.53 -9.09 -6.00
N SER A 340 -4.62 -9.22 -5.25
CA SER A 340 -5.85 -9.82 -5.78
C SER A 340 -7.12 -9.04 -5.47
N ARG A 341 -7.96 -8.84 -6.49
CA ARG A 341 -9.24 -8.11 -6.41
C ARG A 341 -9.09 -6.68 -5.86
N CYS A 342 -7.97 -6.04 -6.12
CA CYS A 342 -7.75 -4.65 -5.75
C CYS A 342 -8.39 -3.73 -6.80
N LEU A 343 -9.24 -2.79 -6.36
CA LEU A 343 -10.08 -1.97 -7.22
C LEU A 343 -9.73 -0.48 -7.07
N GLY A 344 -9.04 0.04 -8.09
CA GLY A 344 -8.76 1.47 -8.26
C GLY A 344 -9.87 2.09 -9.11
N ALA A 345 -10.47 3.19 -8.65
CA ALA A 345 -11.56 3.83 -9.38
C ALA A 345 -11.12 4.51 -10.68
N VAL A 346 -9.88 4.99 -10.74
CA VAL A 346 -9.34 5.72 -11.89
C VAL A 346 -8.20 4.95 -12.55
N GLU A 347 -7.15 4.60 -11.79
CA GLU A 347 -5.94 3.97 -12.33
C GLU A 347 -5.31 2.97 -11.34
N GLY A 348 -4.62 1.96 -11.89
CA GLY A 348 -3.74 1.07 -11.13
C GLY A 348 -4.49 0.20 -10.12
N GLY A 349 -5.48 -0.57 -10.58
CA GLY A 349 -6.29 -1.44 -9.71
C GLY A 349 -5.43 -2.34 -8.82
N GLY A 350 -4.38 -2.96 -9.36
CA GLY A 350 -3.39 -3.72 -8.59
C GLY A 350 -2.39 -2.82 -7.87
N GLY A 351 -1.79 -1.88 -8.60
CA GLY A 351 -0.89 -0.88 -8.01
C GLY A 351 -0.60 0.29 -8.94
N LEU A 352 -0.04 1.36 -8.37
CA LEU A 352 0.37 2.58 -9.05
C LEU A 352 1.80 2.95 -8.65
N VAL A 353 2.70 3.06 -9.62
CA VAL A 353 4.10 3.44 -9.43
C VAL A 353 4.33 4.78 -10.09
N ARG A 354 4.75 5.79 -9.32
CA ARG A 354 4.92 7.14 -9.87
C ARG A 354 5.93 8.04 -9.19
N ALA A 355 6.17 9.20 -9.79
CA ALA A 355 7.05 10.25 -9.27
C ALA A 355 8.47 9.73 -8.96
N ASN A 356 9.17 9.27 -9.99
CA ASN A 356 10.47 8.61 -9.95
C ASN A 356 10.58 7.47 -8.92
N SER A 357 9.55 6.63 -8.81
CA SER A 357 9.56 5.45 -7.93
C SER A 357 10.08 4.21 -8.65
N SER A 358 10.68 3.29 -7.88
CA SER A 358 11.17 2.01 -8.38
C SER A 358 10.41 0.84 -7.79
N LEU A 359 9.96 -0.09 -8.62
CA LEU A 359 9.29 -1.32 -8.21
C LEU A 359 9.98 -2.56 -8.78
N GLU A 360 10.33 -3.50 -7.91
CA GLU A 360 10.80 -4.84 -8.26
C GLU A 360 9.78 -5.88 -7.79
N MET A 361 9.34 -6.75 -8.70
CA MET A 361 8.43 -7.85 -8.46
C MET A 361 9.07 -9.17 -8.88
N ILE A 362 9.14 -10.14 -7.95
CA ILE A 362 9.70 -11.46 -8.19
C ILE A 362 8.74 -12.53 -7.67
N ASP A 363 8.41 -13.52 -8.51
CA ASP A 363 7.49 -14.61 -8.15
C ASP A 363 6.10 -14.11 -7.69
N CYS A 364 5.63 -13.01 -8.25
CA CYS A 364 4.39 -12.34 -7.82
C CYS A 364 3.19 -12.74 -8.68
N GLN A 365 1.99 -12.60 -8.11
CA GLN A 365 0.72 -12.87 -8.80
C GLN A 365 -0.24 -11.69 -8.68
N CYS A 366 -0.70 -11.13 -9.79
CA CYS A 366 -1.64 -10.01 -9.84
C CYS A 366 -2.96 -10.46 -10.49
N HIS A 367 -4.08 -10.35 -9.76
CA HIS A 367 -5.42 -10.74 -10.21
C HIS A 367 -6.48 -9.66 -9.96
N GLY A 368 -7.34 -9.40 -10.94
CA GLY A 368 -8.46 -8.46 -10.81
C GLY A 368 -8.08 -6.97 -10.74
N GLY A 369 -6.82 -6.62 -11.01
CA GLY A 369 -6.33 -5.24 -11.08
C GLY A 369 -4.90 -5.19 -11.62
N GLY A 370 -4.68 -4.40 -12.68
CA GLY A 370 -3.36 -4.23 -13.31
C GLY A 370 -2.43 -3.26 -12.58
N LEU A 371 -1.18 -3.17 -13.05
CA LEU A 371 -0.17 -2.23 -12.57
C LEU A 371 -0.12 -1.02 -13.50
N ALA A 372 -0.27 0.19 -12.95
CA ALA A 372 -0.06 1.43 -13.70
C ALA A 372 1.28 2.07 -13.30
N VAL A 373 2.00 2.61 -14.29
CA VAL A 373 3.35 3.16 -14.14
C VAL A 373 3.40 4.52 -14.81
N GLN A 374 3.67 5.56 -14.03
CA GLN A 374 3.63 6.96 -14.46
C GLN A 374 4.81 7.73 -13.89
N ASP A 375 5.77 8.14 -14.70
CA ASP A 375 7.00 8.78 -14.23
C ASP A 375 7.71 7.89 -13.21
N ALA A 376 8.01 6.65 -13.57
CA ALA A 376 8.73 5.74 -12.69
C ALA A 376 10.25 5.84 -12.90
N GLY A 377 11.03 5.57 -11.86
CA GLY A 377 12.47 5.42 -11.97
C GLY A 377 12.81 4.08 -12.61
N SER A 378 12.26 2.98 -12.07
CA SER A 378 12.44 1.66 -12.67
C SER A 378 11.26 0.72 -12.42
N LEU A 379 11.03 -0.18 -13.37
CA LEU A 379 10.10 -1.30 -13.22
C LEU A 379 10.80 -2.59 -13.60
N LEU A 380 10.90 -3.51 -12.64
CA LEU A 380 11.46 -4.85 -12.80
C LEU A 380 10.38 -5.87 -12.44
N VAL A 381 10.02 -6.72 -13.38
CA VAL A 381 9.04 -7.79 -13.14
C VAL A 381 9.59 -9.10 -13.67
N SER A 382 9.81 -10.07 -12.78
CA SER A 382 10.34 -11.37 -13.14
C SER A 382 9.54 -12.52 -12.54
N ASN A 383 9.47 -13.65 -13.27
CA ASN A 383 8.86 -14.90 -12.82
C ASN A 383 7.42 -14.74 -12.30
N SER A 384 6.66 -13.80 -12.87
CA SER A 384 5.40 -13.33 -12.30
C SER A 384 4.21 -13.61 -13.22
N LYS A 385 3.00 -13.53 -12.69
CA LYS A 385 1.77 -13.79 -13.43
C LYS A 385 0.73 -12.68 -13.22
N PHE A 386 0.17 -12.18 -14.32
CA PHE A 386 -0.96 -11.26 -14.35
C PHE A 386 -2.15 -11.99 -14.95
N MET A 387 -3.23 -12.17 -14.19
CA MET A 387 -4.37 -12.98 -14.60
C MET A 387 -5.70 -12.26 -14.39
N GLY A 388 -6.60 -12.28 -15.37
CA GLY A 388 -8.00 -11.88 -15.16
C GLY A 388 -8.15 -10.42 -14.72
N ASN A 389 -7.27 -9.55 -15.19
CA ASN A 389 -7.31 -8.13 -14.89
C ASN A 389 -8.18 -7.40 -15.91
N SER A 390 -8.91 -6.38 -15.47
CA SER A 390 -9.71 -5.53 -16.34
C SER A 390 -9.31 -4.07 -16.14
N ALA A 391 -9.05 -3.36 -17.23
CA ALA A 391 -8.69 -1.94 -17.19
C ALA A 391 -9.12 -1.24 -18.50
N TYR A 392 -9.14 0.09 -18.54
CA TYR A 392 -9.30 0.80 -19.82
C TYR A 392 -8.06 0.61 -20.71
N SER A 393 -6.86 0.73 -20.11
CA SER A 393 -5.57 0.55 -20.78
C SER A 393 -4.71 -0.43 -20.00
N GLY A 394 -4.02 -1.34 -20.70
CA GLY A 394 -3.00 -2.21 -20.12
C GLY A 394 -3.54 -3.10 -19.02
N ALA A 395 -4.35 -4.10 -19.36
CA ALA A 395 -5.05 -4.88 -18.35
C ALA A 395 -4.09 -5.49 -17.31
N GLY A 396 -2.93 -5.98 -17.75
CA GLY A 396 -1.84 -6.39 -16.87
C GLY A 396 -0.98 -5.22 -16.41
N VAL A 397 -0.30 -4.55 -17.33
CA VAL A 397 0.62 -3.43 -17.07
C VAL A 397 0.31 -2.27 -18.02
N TYR A 398 0.22 -1.06 -17.50
CA TYR A 398 0.07 0.17 -18.27
C TYR A 398 1.19 1.16 -17.95
N ILE A 399 1.87 1.65 -18.97
CA ILE A 399 3.02 2.55 -18.87
C ILE A 399 2.71 3.85 -19.60
N THR A 400 2.66 4.97 -18.88
CA THR A 400 2.35 6.31 -19.43
C THR A 400 3.56 7.23 -19.55
N SER A 401 4.68 6.87 -18.91
CA SER A 401 5.97 7.50 -19.17
C SER A 401 7.07 6.45 -19.07
N MET A 402 8.13 6.64 -19.86
CA MET A 402 9.26 5.71 -19.91
C MET A 402 9.98 5.73 -18.56
N PRO A 403 10.06 4.60 -17.83
CA PRO A 403 10.97 4.55 -16.69
C PRO A 403 12.42 4.60 -17.17
N ALA A 404 13.33 5.02 -16.30
CA ALA A 404 14.76 4.97 -16.60
C ALA A 404 15.25 3.53 -16.86
N PHE A 405 14.53 2.53 -16.34
CA PHE A 405 14.76 1.13 -16.65
C PHE A 405 13.46 0.32 -16.65
N LEU A 406 13.22 -0.45 -17.71
CA LEU A 406 12.07 -1.36 -17.85
C LEU A 406 12.54 -2.77 -18.24
N ASP A 407 12.31 -3.74 -17.35
CA ASP A 407 12.54 -5.17 -17.61
C ASP A 407 11.32 -5.98 -17.16
N ILE A 408 10.72 -6.69 -18.11
CA ILE A 408 9.66 -7.67 -17.87
C ILE A 408 10.12 -8.99 -18.49
N SER A 409 10.50 -9.93 -17.65
CA SER A 409 11.12 -11.19 -18.05
C SER A 409 10.46 -12.42 -17.41
N ASN A 410 10.20 -13.45 -18.22
CA ASN A 410 9.54 -14.69 -17.75
C ASN A 410 8.20 -14.40 -17.05
N VAL A 411 7.32 -13.66 -17.73
CA VAL A 411 6.01 -13.24 -17.21
C VAL A 411 4.88 -13.83 -18.05
N VAL A 412 3.79 -14.19 -17.38
CA VAL A 412 2.58 -14.66 -18.07
C VAL A 412 1.44 -13.67 -17.87
N PHE A 413 0.84 -13.21 -18.98
CA PHE A 413 -0.35 -12.38 -19.01
C PHE A 413 -1.52 -13.21 -19.54
N GLU A 414 -2.53 -13.46 -18.71
CA GLU A 414 -3.68 -14.30 -19.09
C GLU A 414 -5.02 -13.63 -18.80
N TYR A 415 -5.98 -13.79 -19.71
CA TYR A 415 -7.37 -13.34 -19.52
C TYR A 415 -7.48 -11.85 -19.17
N GLY A 416 -6.53 -11.02 -19.62
CA GLY A 416 -6.58 -9.58 -19.50
C GLY A 416 -7.59 -8.99 -20.46
N ASN A 417 -8.43 -8.08 -19.98
CA ASN A 417 -9.45 -7.41 -20.77
C ASN A 417 -9.29 -5.87 -20.71
N SER A 418 -9.05 -5.23 -21.85
CA SER A 418 -8.93 -3.78 -21.93
C SER A 418 -9.41 -3.19 -23.26
N THR A 419 -9.47 -1.86 -23.38
CA THR A 419 -9.66 -1.19 -24.67
C THR A 419 -8.38 -1.25 -25.49
N ILE A 420 -7.24 -1.00 -24.83
CA ILE A 420 -5.91 -1.02 -25.44
C ILE A 420 -4.95 -1.89 -24.62
N GLY A 421 -4.17 -2.75 -25.30
CA GLY A 421 -3.13 -3.56 -24.67
C GLY A 421 -3.69 -4.57 -23.65
N GLY A 422 -4.21 -5.70 -24.13
CA GLY A 422 -4.86 -6.69 -23.27
C GLY A 422 -3.92 -7.30 -22.22
N GLY A 423 -2.61 -7.36 -22.50
CA GLY A 423 -1.57 -7.63 -21.50
C GLY A 423 -0.86 -6.37 -21.06
N ILE A 424 -0.15 -5.72 -22.00
CA ILE A 424 0.67 -4.54 -21.75
C ILE A 424 0.19 -3.40 -22.66
N ALA A 425 0.06 -2.19 -22.11
CA ALA A 425 -0.09 -0.97 -22.91
C ALA A 425 1.04 0.00 -22.59
N MET A 426 1.60 0.63 -23.61
CA MET A 426 2.62 1.67 -23.50
C MET A 426 2.15 2.91 -24.24
N SER A 427 2.30 4.10 -23.65
CA SER A 427 1.86 5.37 -24.23
C SER A 427 2.99 6.39 -24.18
N ILE A 428 4.12 6.06 -24.81
CA ILE A 428 5.41 6.76 -24.62
C ILE A 428 6.26 6.73 -25.89
N PRO A 429 7.01 7.80 -26.22
CA PRO A 429 8.13 7.69 -27.14
C PRO A 429 9.24 6.85 -26.50
N LEU A 430 9.78 5.88 -27.24
CA LEU A 430 10.90 5.05 -26.79
C LEU A 430 12.22 5.65 -27.28
N TYR A 431 13.03 6.12 -26.33
CA TYR A 431 14.43 6.54 -26.57
C TYR A 431 15.43 5.41 -26.26
N ASP A 432 14.97 4.36 -25.58
CA ASP A 432 15.73 3.15 -25.29
C ASP A 432 14.79 1.93 -25.37
N THR A 433 15.32 0.77 -25.74
CA THR A 433 14.49 -0.44 -25.95
C THR A 433 14.11 -1.08 -24.63
N PRO A 434 12.81 -1.26 -24.33
CA PRO A 434 12.40 -1.98 -23.14
C PRO A 434 12.78 -3.46 -23.25
N PHE A 435 13.27 -4.05 -22.17
CA PHE A 435 13.62 -5.46 -22.16
C PHE A 435 12.37 -6.30 -21.88
N LEU A 436 11.70 -6.71 -22.95
CA LEU A 436 10.57 -7.63 -22.91
C LEU A 436 11.06 -9.01 -23.38
N GLN A 437 11.14 -9.98 -22.46
CA GLN A 437 11.70 -11.30 -22.77
C GLN A 437 10.91 -12.46 -22.16
N ASP A 438 10.77 -13.56 -22.90
CA ASP A 438 10.17 -14.80 -22.43
C ASP A 438 8.74 -14.58 -21.87
N ILE A 439 7.95 -13.74 -22.56
CA ILE A 439 6.59 -13.38 -22.14
C ILE A 439 5.58 -14.27 -22.86
N ARG A 440 4.61 -14.81 -22.11
CA ARG A 440 3.50 -15.58 -22.66
C ARG A 440 2.18 -14.84 -22.49
N PHE A 441 1.48 -14.59 -23.58
CA PHE A 441 0.14 -14.01 -23.61
C PHE A 441 -0.91 -15.11 -23.88
N VAL A 442 -1.94 -15.22 -23.04
CA VAL A 442 -2.98 -16.26 -23.18
C VAL A 442 -4.37 -15.66 -23.04
N ASN A 443 -5.18 -15.79 -24.09
CA ASN A 443 -6.59 -15.37 -24.10
C ASN A 443 -6.83 -13.92 -23.61
N ASN A 444 -5.91 -13.02 -23.92
CA ASN A 444 -6.09 -11.59 -23.65
C ASN A 444 -6.97 -10.98 -24.75
N THR A 445 -7.83 -10.04 -24.36
CA THR A 445 -8.79 -9.35 -25.23
C THR A 445 -8.58 -7.84 -25.14
N ALA A 446 -8.36 -7.19 -26.29
CA ALA A 446 -8.44 -5.74 -26.40
C ALA A 446 -8.89 -5.30 -27.78
N THR A 447 -9.52 -4.13 -27.87
CA THR A 447 -9.91 -3.52 -29.15
C THR A 447 -8.69 -3.19 -30.00
N LEU A 448 -7.61 -2.72 -29.35
CA LEU A 448 -6.34 -2.39 -29.99
C LEU A 448 -5.20 -3.14 -29.28
N GLY A 449 -4.59 -4.10 -29.98
CA GLY A 449 -3.47 -4.90 -29.47
C GLY A 449 -3.85 -5.81 -28.29
N PRO A 450 -4.29 -7.05 -28.51
CA PRO A 450 -4.69 -7.94 -27.41
C PRO A 450 -3.50 -8.34 -26.51
N CYS A 451 -2.26 -8.24 -27.00
CA CYS A 451 -1.06 -8.58 -26.23
C CYS A 451 -0.36 -7.31 -25.73
N VAL A 452 0.41 -6.68 -26.61
CA VAL A 452 1.07 -5.40 -26.35
C VAL A 452 0.51 -4.36 -27.32
N PHE A 453 0.10 -3.22 -26.79
CA PHE A 453 -0.28 -2.06 -27.59
C PHE A 453 0.60 -0.86 -27.27
N TRP A 454 1.06 -0.18 -28.30
CA TRP A 454 1.95 0.95 -28.18
C TRP A 454 1.38 2.21 -28.85
N LEU A 455 1.03 3.19 -28.02
CA LEU A 455 0.65 4.53 -28.40
C LEU A 455 1.89 5.43 -28.45
N TYR A 456 2.13 6.05 -29.61
CA TYR A 456 3.19 7.04 -29.79
C TYR A 456 2.79 8.14 -30.79
N GLU A 457 3.41 9.31 -30.65
CA GLU A 457 3.44 10.40 -31.64
C GLU A 457 4.87 10.46 -32.21
N GLU A 458 5.02 10.59 -33.54
CA GLU A 458 6.32 10.40 -34.23
C GLU A 458 7.39 11.44 -33.85
N ASP A 459 8.61 10.96 -33.59
CA ASP A 459 9.87 11.71 -33.57
C ASP A 459 10.98 10.86 -34.23
N ALA A 460 11.94 11.49 -34.92
CA ALA A 460 12.88 10.87 -35.87
C ALA A 460 13.94 9.89 -35.30
N ASN A 461 13.98 9.60 -34.00
CA ASN A 461 15.03 8.80 -33.34
C ASN A 461 14.49 7.56 -32.59
N PHE A 462 13.39 7.00 -33.09
CA PHE A 462 12.60 6.02 -32.37
C PHE A 462 13.04 4.56 -32.58
N VAL A 463 13.03 3.76 -31.50
CA VAL A 463 13.29 2.31 -31.57
C VAL A 463 12.03 1.52 -31.22
N GLU A 464 11.61 0.63 -32.12
CA GLU A 464 10.46 -0.24 -31.91
C GLU A 464 10.74 -1.27 -30.80
N PRO A 465 9.82 -1.48 -29.84
CA PRO A 465 9.99 -2.41 -28.75
C PRO A 465 9.84 -3.82 -29.30
N GLU A 466 10.88 -4.62 -29.15
CA GLU A 466 10.85 -6.03 -29.51
C GLU A 466 10.55 -6.90 -28.27
N CYS A 467 9.74 -7.93 -28.47
CA CYS A 467 9.45 -8.93 -27.45
C CYS A 467 10.19 -10.22 -27.80
N LYS A 468 11.33 -10.47 -27.14
CA LYS A 468 12.19 -11.62 -27.42
C LYS A 468 11.61 -12.90 -26.81
N ASN A 469 11.55 -13.98 -27.60
CA ASN A 469 10.98 -15.27 -27.21
C ASN A 469 9.52 -15.19 -26.70
N CYS A 470 8.76 -14.18 -27.15
CA CYS A 470 7.38 -14.04 -26.73
C CYS A 470 6.44 -14.94 -27.54
N SER A 471 5.40 -15.44 -26.89
CA SER A 471 4.38 -16.29 -27.53
C SER A 471 2.97 -15.81 -27.17
N SER A 472 2.02 -16.02 -28.06
CA SER A 472 0.64 -15.64 -27.81
C SER A 472 -0.38 -16.57 -28.46
N THR A 473 -1.54 -16.71 -27.82
CA THR A 473 -2.75 -17.27 -28.43
C THR A 473 -3.60 -16.20 -29.14
N SER A 474 -3.30 -14.91 -28.93
CA SER A 474 -3.97 -13.75 -29.53
C SER A 474 -2.96 -12.98 -30.41
N ILE A 475 -3.27 -12.79 -31.70
CA ILE A 475 -2.40 -12.09 -32.67
C ILE A 475 -3.02 -10.71 -32.97
N PRO A 476 -2.21 -9.65 -33.18
CA PRO A 476 -0.74 -9.61 -33.12
C PRO A 476 -0.18 -9.52 -31.69
N ILE A 477 1.09 -9.91 -31.52
CA ILE A 477 1.82 -9.78 -30.24
C ILE A 477 2.12 -8.30 -29.94
N MET A 478 2.48 -7.54 -30.96
CA MET A 478 2.72 -6.09 -30.90
C MET A 478 1.78 -5.39 -31.88
N ALA A 479 1.14 -4.31 -31.43
CA ALA A 479 0.37 -3.40 -32.28
C ALA A 479 0.69 -1.95 -31.90
N THR A 480 0.66 -1.04 -32.88
CA THR A 480 1.05 0.36 -32.70
C THR A 480 -0.01 1.34 -33.24
N SER A 481 0.01 2.60 -32.80
CA SER A 481 -0.92 3.64 -33.26
C SER A 481 -0.39 4.52 -34.41
N GLY A 482 0.86 4.33 -34.85
CA GLY A 482 1.54 5.25 -35.78
C GLY A 482 1.12 5.10 -37.25
N VAL A 483 0.86 6.23 -37.91
CA VAL A 483 0.85 6.38 -39.37
C VAL A 483 2.29 6.69 -39.80
N ARG A 484 2.87 5.92 -40.73
CA ARG A 484 4.16 6.30 -41.33
C ARG A 484 3.96 7.45 -42.32
N GLU A 485 4.43 8.66 -42.00
CA GLU A 485 4.61 9.72 -43.00
C GLU A 485 6.01 9.60 -43.62
N THR A 486 6.09 9.46 -44.95
CA THR A 486 7.37 9.52 -45.68
C THR A 486 7.37 10.76 -46.56
N VAL A 487 8.02 11.83 -46.11
CA VAL A 487 8.16 13.08 -46.88
C VAL A 487 9.36 12.94 -47.82
N PHE A 488 9.12 13.01 -49.13
CA PHE A 488 10.19 13.07 -50.14
C PHE A 488 10.37 14.53 -50.58
N SER A 489 11.59 15.04 -50.55
CA SER A 489 11.92 16.37 -51.09
C SER A 489 12.84 16.24 -52.30
N ASP A 490 12.50 16.97 -53.36
CA ASP A 490 13.22 17.25 -54.61
C ASP A 490 14.01 16.12 -55.30
N GLY A 491 13.50 15.69 -56.46
CA GLY A 491 14.26 14.93 -57.46
C GLY A 491 14.50 13.45 -57.14
N VAL A 492 13.62 12.82 -56.37
CA VAL A 492 13.72 11.40 -56.01
C VAL A 492 12.96 10.53 -56.99
N ASP A 493 13.67 9.60 -57.63
CA ASP A 493 13.08 8.43 -58.30
C ASP A 493 12.36 7.59 -57.23
N LEU A 494 11.03 7.51 -57.29
CA LEU A 494 10.16 6.78 -56.34
C LEU A 494 10.26 5.25 -56.49
N SER A 495 11.42 4.74 -56.90
CA SER A 495 11.67 3.34 -57.22
C SER A 495 11.83 2.41 -56.00
N GLU A 496 11.77 2.96 -54.79
CA GLU A 496 11.95 2.21 -53.53
C GLU A 496 11.01 2.67 -52.39
N VAL A 497 9.74 2.27 -52.46
CA VAL A 497 8.92 2.12 -51.25
C VAL A 497 8.85 0.63 -50.91
N CYS A 498 9.67 0.19 -49.95
CA CYS A 498 9.64 -1.18 -49.43
C CYS A 498 8.73 -1.26 -48.20
N ILE A 499 7.54 -1.83 -48.36
CA ILE A 499 6.67 -2.20 -47.24
C ILE A 499 7.02 -3.64 -46.85
N SER A 500 7.68 -3.81 -45.70
CA SER A 500 7.96 -5.15 -45.14
C SER A 500 6.77 -5.59 -44.27
N ILE A 501 5.92 -6.46 -44.80
CA ILE A 501 4.83 -7.09 -44.05
C ILE A 501 5.39 -8.36 -43.39
N ARG A 502 5.43 -8.42 -42.05
CA ARG A 502 5.93 -9.62 -41.33
C ARG A 502 4.85 -10.70 -41.25
N SER A 503 5.31 -11.94 -41.22
CA SER A 503 4.50 -13.18 -41.17
C SER A 503 3.35 -13.13 -40.16
N GLY A 504 2.10 -13.27 -40.64
CA GLY A 504 0.95 -13.65 -39.81
C GLY A 504 -0.32 -12.80 -39.92
N GLU A 505 -0.40 -11.82 -40.82
CA GLU A 505 -1.58 -10.95 -40.96
C GLU A 505 -2.37 -11.20 -42.25
N ALA A 506 -3.70 -11.20 -42.12
CA ALA A 506 -4.59 -10.87 -43.22
C ALA A 506 -4.84 -9.36 -43.17
N ILE A 507 -4.53 -8.65 -44.26
CA ILE A 507 -4.81 -7.21 -44.38
C ILE A 507 -6.29 -7.06 -44.68
N ALA A 508 -7.06 -6.71 -43.66
CA ALA A 508 -8.43 -6.24 -43.80
C ALA A 508 -8.65 -5.10 -42.79
N PRO A 509 -9.14 -3.91 -43.19
CA PRO A 509 -9.65 -3.53 -44.51
C PRO A 509 -8.54 -3.21 -45.54
N PRO A 510 -8.86 -3.06 -46.85
CA PRO A 510 -7.89 -2.74 -47.89
C PRO A 510 -7.14 -1.44 -47.62
N LEU A 511 -5.87 -1.39 -48.05
CA LEU A 511 -5.02 -0.20 -48.01
C LEU A 511 -5.62 0.89 -48.91
N SER A 512 -5.95 2.04 -48.32
CA SER A 512 -6.40 3.21 -49.07
C SER A 512 -5.23 4.18 -49.26
N PHE A 513 -5.01 4.65 -50.48
CA PHE A 513 -3.99 5.64 -50.81
C PHE A 513 -4.66 6.96 -51.17
N ILE A 514 -4.18 8.09 -50.62
CA ILE A 514 -4.67 9.43 -50.96
C ILE A 514 -3.45 10.29 -51.30
N ILE A 515 -3.43 10.88 -52.49
CA ILE A 515 -2.40 11.83 -52.91
C ILE A 515 -2.87 13.23 -52.48
N LEU A 516 -2.03 13.95 -51.75
CA LEU A 516 -2.31 15.31 -51.28
C LEU A 516 -1.34 16.29 -51.95
N ASP A 517 -1.79 17.52 -52.20
CA ASP A 517 -0.91 18.60 -52.63
C ASP A 517 -0.17 19.23 -51.43
N TYR A 518 0.71 20.19 -51.72
CA TYR A 518 1.44 20.98 -50.73
C TYR A 518 0.53 21.69 -49.69
N TYR A 519 -0.78 21.79 -49.96
CA TYR A 519 -1.78 22.43 -49.10
C TYR A 519 -2.72 21.43 -48.39
N ASN A 520 -2.41 20.11 -48.41
CA ASN A 520 -3.24 19.05 -47.85
C ASN A 520 -4.62 18.89 -48.51
N ALA A 521 -4.80 19.35 -49.75
CA ALA A 521 -5.99 19.06 -50.54
C ALA A 521 -5.85 17.71 -51.26
N SER A 522 -6.91 16.90 -51.29
CA SER A 522 -6.94 15.68 -52.10
C SER A 522 -6.77 16.03 -53.57
N VAL A 523 -5.71 15.52 -54.19
CA VAL A 523 -5.44 15.72 -55.62
C VAL A 523 -6.26 14.71 -56.40
N THR A 524 -7.31 15.17 -57.06
CA THR A 524 -7.94 14.40 -58.14
C THR A 524 -7.07 14.59 -59.38
N LEU A 525 -6.46 13.52 -59.89
CA LEU A 525 -5.70 13.56 -61.15
C LEU A 525 -6.70 13.78 -62.29
N ILE A 526 -6.82 15.01 -62.77
CA ILE A 526 -7.61 15.34 -63.96
C ILE A 526 -6.66 15.38 -65.15
N GLU A 527 -7.07 14.75 -66.24
CA GLU A 527 -6.39 14.65 -67.53
C GLU A 527 -5.52 15.86 -67.87
N GLU A 528 -4.21 15.77 -67.67
CA GLU A 528 -3.24 16.46 -68.52
C GLU A 528 -1.88 15.74 -68.43
N GLN A 529 -1.70 14.84 -69.40
CA GLN A 529 -0.50 14.14 -69.89
C GLN A 529 0.36 13.33 -68.89
N ASP A 530 0.36 12.01 -69.13
CA ASP A 530 1.39 11.01 -68.83
C ASP A 530 1.86 10.84 -67.37
N THR A 531 0.91 10.52 -66.48
CA THR A 531 1.24 9.93 -65.17
C THR A 531 0.90 8.43 -65.17
N GLN A 532 1.92 7.56 -65.12
CA GLN A 532 1.74 6.10 -65.07
C GLN A 532 2.02 5.56 -63.67
N VAL A 533 1.04 4.88 -63.07
CA VAL A 533 1.23 4.09 -61.84
C VAL A 533 1.33 2.61 -62.23
N VAL A 534 2.51 2.01 -62.07
CA VAL A 534 2.74 0.59 -62.40
C VAL A 534 3.09 -0.18 -61.13
N VAL A 535 2.19 -1.04 -60.69
CA VAL A 535 2.38 -1.86 -59.49
C VAL A 535 2.97 -3.21 -59.89
N TYR A 536 4.18 -3.51 -59.42
CA TYR A 536 4.80 -4.83 -59.58
C TYR A 536 4.60 -5.64 -58.30
N ALA A 537 3.97 -6.80 -58.43
CA ALA A 537 3.95 -7.80 -57.38
C ALA A 537 4.88 -8.94 -57.80
N ASN A 538 5.82 -9.31 -56.93
CA ASN A 538 6.62 -10.51 -57.15
C ASN A 538 5.79 -11.72 -56.71
N ASP A 539 5.80 -12.77 -57.54
CA ASP A 539 5.14 -14.06 -57.25
C ASP A 539 5.56 -14.54 -55.84
N PRO A 540 4.62 -14.89 -54.95
CA PRO A 540 3.21 -15.24 -55.19
C PRO A 540 2.17 -14.10 -54.99
N ALA A 541 2.57 -12.83 -55.01
CA ALA A 541 1.63 -11.71 -54.86
C ALA A 541 1.00 -11.25 -56.19
N TRP A 542 -0.26 -10.82 -56.15
CA TRP A 542 -1.02 -10.21 -57.25
C TRP A 542 -1.95 -9.09 -56.73
N VAL A 543 -2.46 -8.22 -57.60
CA VAL A 543 -3.20 -7.01 -57.21
C VAL A 543 -4.58 -6.97 -57.89
N SER A 544 -5.61 -6.48 -57.20
CA SER A 544 -6.96 -6.23 -57.74
C SER A 544 -7.48 -4.85 -57.34
N GLY A 545 -8.35 -4.23 -58.13
CA GLY A 545 -8.98 -2.94 -57.79
C GLY A 545 -10.20 -2.62 -58.65
N THR A 546 -10.99 -1.62 -58.23
CA THR A 546 -12.07 -1.03 -59.02
C THR A 546 -11.60 0.26 -59.70
N PHE A 547 -11.95 0.42 -60.98
CA PHE A 547 -11.57 1.56 -61.82
C PHE A 547 -12.72 2.56 -61.93
N SER A 548 -12.43 3.86 -61.80
CA SER A 548 -13.38 4.91 -62.21
C SER A 548 -13.37 5.03 -63.73
N GLU A 549 -14.37 4.43 -64.37
CA GLU A 549 -14.73 4.54 -65.79
C GLU A 549 -13.71 4.02 -66.84
N ASN A 550 -14.31 3.40 -67.87
CA ASN A 550 -13.71 2.67 -68.99
C ASN A 550 -12.42 3.30 -69.54
N TYR A 551 -11.25 2.67 -69.35
CA TYR A 551 -10.27 2.31 -70.40
C TYR A 551 -9.07 1.62 -69.73
N VAL A 552 -8.82 0.36 -70.10
CA VAL A 552 -7.56 -0.35 -69.79
C VAL A 552 -6.72 -0.29 -71.06
N THR A 553 -5.55 0.34 -71.01
CA THR A 553 -4.50 0.21 -72.02
C THR A 553 -3.26 -0.40 -71.38
N ASP A 554 -2.35 -0.95 -72.20
CA ASP A 554 -1.05 -1.51 -71.78
C ASP A 554 -0.09 -0.48 -71.13
N GLU A 555 -0.58 0.74 -70.82
CA GLU A 555 0.19 1.90 -70.37
C GLU A 555 -0.36 2.55 -69.07
N GLY A 556 -1.20 1.86 -68.29
CA GLY A 556 -1.54 2.25 -66.90
C GLY A 556 -2.85 3.02 -66.70
N GLY A 557 -3.38 3.03 -65.47
CA GLY A 557 -4.68 3.63 -65.11
C GLY A 557 -4.76 4.14 -63.67
N VAL A 558 -5.85 4.85 -63.36
CA VAL A 558 -6.15 5.46 -62.04
C VAL A 558 -6.94 4.48 -61.17
N PHE A 559 -6.61 4.37 -59.88
CA PHE A 559 -7.25 3.46 -58.94
C PHE A 559 -8.07 4.23 -57.90
N ASP A 560 -9.35 3.87 -57.75
CA ASP A 560 -10.16 4.30 -56.59
C ASP A 560 -9.86 3.44 -55.35
N GLU A 561 -9.50 2.17 -55.57
CA GLU A 561 -9.20 1.19 -54.52
C GLU A 561 -8.16 0.18 -55.02
N LEU A 562 -7.08 -0.02 -54.26
CA LEU A 562 -6.00 -0.95 -54.57
C LEU A 562 -5.91 -2.05 -53.49
N VAL A 563 -6.23 -3.28 -53.86
CA VAL A 563 -6.20 -4.45 -52.97
C VAL A 563 -5.06 -5.37 -53.39
N VAL A 564 -4.09 -5.60 -52.50
CA VAL A 564 -2.95 -6.49 -52.76
C VAL A 564 -3.17 -7.85 -52.08
N HIS A 565 -3.04 -8.92 -52.86
CA HIS A 565 -3.13 -10.31 -52.43
C HIS A 565 -1.75 -10.94 -52.51
N GLY A 566 -1.33 -11.75 -51.54
CA GLY A 566 -0.06 -12.48 -51.63
C GLY A 566 0.17 -13.41 -50.46
N ASP A 567 1.07 -14.38 -50.65
CA ASP A 567 1.42 -15.31 -49.57
C ASP A 567 2.25 -14.60 -48.48
N PRO A 568 2.19 -15.10 -47.24
CA PRO A 568 2.98 -14.56 -46.13
C PRO A 568 4.48 -14.50 -46.45
N GLY A 569 5.10 -13.32 -46.26
CA GLY A 569 6.53 -13.11 -46.51
C GLY A 569 6.88 -12.55 -47.89
N THR A 570 5.89 -12.16 -48.69
CA THR A 570 6.12 -11.55 -50.01
C THR A 570 6.46 -10.07 -49.89
N THR A 571 7.58 -9.65 -50.48
CA THR A 571 7.94 -8.23 -50.61
C THR A 571 7.20 -7.63 -51.81
N ILE A 572 6.34 -6.65 -51.57
CA ILE A 572 5.62 -5.93 -52.63
C ILE A 572 6.44 -4.68 -52.98
N ARG A 573 6.79 -4.53 -54.28
CA ARG A 573 7.55 -3.38 -54.77
C ARG A 573 6.64 -2.50 -55.63
N MET A 574 6.20 -1.38 -55.06
CA MET A 574 5.41 -0.39 -55.81
C MET A 574 6.36 0.63 -56.43
N VAL A 575 6.23 0.87 -57.74
CA VAL A 575 7.05 1.85 -58.47
C VAL A 575 6.12 2.92 -59.05
N PHE A 576 6.31 4.16 -58.61
CA PHE A 576 5.57 5.31 -59.13
C PHE A 576 6.47 6.07 -60.10
N ARG A 577 6.05 6.22 -61.37
CA ARG A 577 6.77 7.09 -62.32
C ARG A 577 5.93 8.34 -62.60
N MET A 578 6.42 9.48 -62.13
CA MET A 578 5.82 10.77 -62.44
C MET A 578 6.74 11.54 -63.39
N GLN A 579 6.20 12.07 -64.48
CA GLN A 579 6.89 13.03 -65.35
C GLN A 579 6.34 14.44 -65.10
N SER A 580 6.56 15.01 -63.90
CA SER A 580 6.34 16.44 -63.69
C SER A 580 7.26 17.01 -62.60
N SER A 581 7.50 18.31 -62.66
CA SER A 581 8.43 19.06 -61.80
C SER A 581 7.77 19.66 -60.55
N ALA A 582 6.69 19.06 -60.03
CA ALA A 582 6.01 19.52 -58.83
C ALA A 582 6.39 18.64 -57.62
N GLU A 583 6.61 19.25 -56.45
CA GLU A 583 6.70 18.53 -55.17
C GLU A 583 5.36 17.83 -54.89
N VAL A 584 5.36 16.50 -54.81
CA VAL A 584 4.18 15.69 -54.48
C VAL A 584 4.42 15.01 -53.13
N ILE A 585 3.51 15.25 -52.19
CA ILE A 585 3.52 14.59 -50.88
C ILE A 585 2.62 13.34 -50.97
N VAL A 586 3.22 12.16 -50.76
CA VAL A 586 2.48 10.89 -50.76
C VAL A 586 2.18 10.49 -49.32
N ASN A 587 0.94 10.66 -48.88
CA ASN A 587 0.50 10.22 -47.56
C ASN A 587 -0.07 8.80 -47.61
N VAL A 588 0.62 7.86 -46.96
CA VAL A 588 0.16 6.46 -46.83
C VAL A 588 -0.55 6.29 -45.48
N SER A 589 -1.88 6.19 -45.49
CA SER A 589 -2.66 5.97 -44.28
C SER A 589 -2.97 4.48 -44.08
N LEU A 590 -2.37 3.87 -43.07
CA LEU A 590 -2.70 2.51 -42.59
C LEU A 590 -3.72 2.63 -41.44
N ARG A 591 -5.00 2.39 -41.71
CA ARG A 591 -6.04 2.31 -40.66
C ARG A 591 -6.35 0.85 -40.33
N CYS A 592 -5.89 0.37 -39.17
CA CYS A 592 -6.39 -0.89 -38.61
C CYS A 592 -7.71 -0.64 -37.87
N GLY A 593 -8.83 -0.96 -38.53
CA GLY A 593 -10.18 -0.90 -37.95
C GLY A 593 -10.64 -2.26 -37.43
N ALA A 594 -11.38 -2.26 -36.32
CA ALA A 594 -11.95 -3.47 -35.72
C ALA A 594 -12.92 -4.22 -36.66
N PRO A 595 -13.06 -5.56 -36.53
CA PRO A 595 -14.00 -6.33 -37.32
C PRO A 595 -15.46 -6.00 -36.93
N LEU A 596 -16.31 -5.72 -37.92
CA LEU A 596 -17.77 -5.77 -37.76
C LEU A 596 -18.27 -7.22 -37.86
N PRO A 597 -19.36 -7.57 -37.15
CA PRO A 597 -19.78 -8.94 -36.96
C PRO A 597 -20.39 -9.55 -38.24
N PHE A 598 -20.06 -10.82 -38.45
CA PHE A 598 -20.57 -11.77 -39.43
C PHE A 598 -21.96 -11.48 -40.04
N LEU A 599 -22.02 -11.53 -41.37
CA LEU A 599 -23.12 -12.13 -42.11
C LEU A 599 -22.52 -13.07 -43.16
N GLN A 600 -22.65 -14.38 -42.90
CA GLN A 600 -22.41 -15.43 -43.90
C GLN A 600 -23.51 -15.36 -44.97
N ALA A 601 -23.10 -15.31 -46.23
CA ALA A 601 -23.69 -16.08 -47.33
C ALA A 601 -22.59 -16.37 -48.35
#